data_AF-A0AAU9XSU0-F1
#
_entry.id   AF-A0AAU9XSU0-F1
#
_cell.length_a   1.000
_cell.length_b   1.000
_cell.length_c   1.000
_cell.angle_alpha   90.00
_cell.angle_beta   90.00
_cell.angle_gamma   90.00
#
_symmetry.space_group_name_H-M   'P 1'
#
loop_
_entity.id
_entity.type
_entity.pdbx_description
1 polymer ?
#
loop_
_entity_poly.entity_id
_entity_poly.type
_entity_poly.pdbx_seq_one_letter_code
_entity_poly.pdbx_strand_id
1 'polypeptide(L)'
;MELHERHVLKFFCKMCNVPVCQTCVIVDHVGHNVEHLELTAKAAKENIMIQLDLAKSAGKTHTYLKEEMNEIENCTKATVEKIRNTTQSIIGKLQQFEQKLTSEVED
;
A
#
# COMPACT_ATOMS: atom_id res chain seq x y z
N MET A 1 17.36 -34.69 18.74
CA MET A 1 16.96 -33.43 19.40
C MET A 1 16.19 -33.84 20.65
N GLU A 2 16.90 -33.97 21.77
CA GLU A 2 16.23 -34.23 23.05
C GLU A 2 15.60 -32.91 23.50
N LEU A 3 14.27 -32.87 23.64
CA LEU A 3 13.62 -31.69 24.22
C LEU A 3 13.95 -31.64 25.70
N HIS A 4 14.66 -30.59 26.11
CA HIS A 4 14.95 -30.32 27.51
C HIS A 4 13.74 -29.69 28.19
N GLU A 5 12.69 -30.49 28.35
CA GLU A 5 11.30 -30.11 28.69
C GLU A 5 11.09 -29.26 29.96
N ARG A 6 12.14 -29.05 30.78
CA ARG A 6 12.08 -28.33 32.06
C ARG A 6 13.10 -27.21 32.23
N HIS A 7 13.90 -26.90 31.21
CA HIS A 7 14.89 -25.84 31.31
C HIS A 7 14.34 -24.48 30.87
N VAL A 8 14.64 -23.43 31.63
CA VAL A 8 14.30 -22.05 31.26
C VAL A 8 15.05 -21.66 29.98
N LEU A 9 14.30 -21.24 28.96
CA LEU A 9 14.85 -20.67 27.74
C LEU A 9 15.33 -19.25 28.04
N LYS A 10 16.64 -19.06 28.08
CA LYS A 10 17.27 -17.77 28.41
C LYS A 10 17.97 -17.13 27.22
N PHE A 11 18.11 -17.88 26.13
CA PHE A 11 18.91 -17.49 24.98
C PHE A 11 18.13 -17.67 23.68
N PHE A 12 18.62 -17.03 22.63
CA PHE A 12 18.11 -17.13 21.28
C PHE A 12 19.26 -17.42 20.33
N CYS A 13 19.17 -18.52 19.59
CA CYS A 13 20.13 -18.85 18.56
C CYS A 13 19.75 -18.11 17.27
N LYS A 14 20.53 -17.10 16.88
CA LYS A 14 20.26 -16.28 15.69
C LYS A 14 20.39 -17.05 14.38
N MET A 15 21.24 -18.08 14.36
CA MET A 15 21.42 -18.93 13.18
C MET A 15 20.25 -19.89 12.95
N CYS A 16 19.74 -20.49 14.02
CA CYS A 16 18.62 -21.43 13.95
C CYS A 16 17.25 -20.73 14.07
N ASN A 17 17.25 -19.45 14.44
CA ASN A 17 16.07 -18.62 14.67
C ASN A 17 15.09 -19.21 15.71
N VAL A 18 15.62 -19.76 16.81
CA VAL A 18 14.84 -20.39 17.89
C VAL A 18 15.37 -20.03 19.28
N PRO A 19 14.48 -19.95 20.29
CA PRO A 19 14.90 -19.83 21.69
C PRO A 19 15.48 -21.15 22.20
N VAL A 20 16.55 -21.08 22.99
CA VAL A 20 17.31 -22.24 23.48
C VAL A 20 17.64 -22.11 24.97
N CYS A 21 17.74 -23.25 25.67
CA CYS A 21 18.24 -23.30 27.05
C CYS A 21 19.77 -23.37 27.07
N GLN A 22 20.39 -23.13 28.24
CA GLN A 22 21.85 -23.18 28.41
C GLN A 22 22.46 -24.51 27.94
N THR A 23 21.81 -25.63 28.23
CA THR A 23 22.33 -26.95 27.83
C THR A 23 22.31 -27.12 26.31
N CYS A 24 21.25 -26.67 25.62
CA CYS A 24 21.21 -26.70 24.15
C CYS A 24 22.31 -25.81 23.54
N VAL A 25 22.67 -24.68 24.17
CA VAL A 25 23.81 -23.86 23.72
C VAL A 25 25.12 -24.64 23.73
N ILE A 26 25.31 -25.53 24.71
CA ILE A 26 26.55 -26.30 24.91
C ILE A 26 26.55 -27.63 24.15
N VAL A 27 25.40 -28.21 23.84
CA VAL A 27 25.31 -29.54 23.21
C VAL A 27 25.02 -29.43 21.71
N ASP A 28 24.01 -28.63 21.34
CA ASP A 28 23.44 -28.63 19.97
C ASP A 28 23.72 -27.35 19.20
N HIS A 29 23.98 -26.23 19.89
CA HIS A 29 24.20 -24.91 19.29
C HIS A 29 25.61 -24.37 19.58
N VAL A 30 26.59 -25.26 19.77
CA VAL A 30 27.98 -24.90 20.02
C VAL A 30 28.53 -24.12 18.82
N GLY A 31 29.13 -22.97 19.10
CA GLY A 31 29.70 -22.10 18.07
C GLY A 31 28.66 -21.33 17.25
N HIS A 32 27.36 -21.51 17.49
CA HIS A 32 26.35 -20.65 16.88
C HIS A 32 26.33 -19.27 17.53
N ASN A 33 25.91 -18.27 16.77
CA ASN A 33 25.65 -16.95 17.32
C ASN A 33 24.40 -16.99 18.20
N VAL A 34 24.59 -16.87 19.51
CA VAL A 34 23.55 -16.95 20.53
C VAL A 34 23.57 -15.68 21.37
N GLU A 35 22.40 -15.10 21.64
CA GLU A 35 22.21 -13.91 22.47
C GLU A 35 21.19 -14.17 23.57
N HIS A 36 21.16 -13.33 24.61
CA HIS A 36 20.08 -13.38 25.60
C HIS A 36 18.72 -13.12 24.96
N LEU A 37 17.77 -14.01 25.26
CA LEU A 37 16.43 -13.99 24.70
C LEU A 37 15.72 -12.65 24.99
N GLU A 38 15.91 -12.09 26.18
CA GLU A 38 15.32 -10.80 26.56
C GLU A 38 15.80 -9.64 25.69
N LEU A 39 17.10 -9.60 25.36
CA LEU A 39 17.67 -8.57 24.49
C LEU A 39 17.15 -8.71 23.06
N THR A 40 17.16 -9.94 22.54
CA THR A 40 16.63 -10.23 21.20
C THR A 40 15.13 -9.92 21.12
N ALA A 41 14.35 -10.27 22.15
CA ALA A 41 12.92 -9.99 22.19
C ALA A 41 12.62 -8.49 22.26
N LYS A 42 13.39 -7.73 23.03
CA LYS A 42 13.28 -6.27 23.08
C LYS A 42 13.55 -5.64 21.72
N ALA A 43 14.67 -6.01 21.08
CA ALA A 43 15.02 -5.51 19.75
C ALA A 43 13.98 -5.90 18.69
N ALA A 44 13.47 -7.13 18.73
CA ALA A 44 12.41 -7.58 17.84
C ALA A 44 11.13 -6.77 18.02
N LYS A 45 10.73 -6.51 19.27
CA LYS A 45 9.56 -5.68 19.58
C LYS A 45 9.73 -4.26 19.04
N GLU A 46 10.87 -3.63 19.27
CA GLU A 46 11.16 -2.27 18.78
C GLU A 46 11.10 -2.21 17.24
N ASN A 47 11.70 -3.18 16.56
CA ASN A 47 11.64 -3.25 15.09
C ASN A 47 10.21 -3.46 14.58
N ILE A 48 9.42 -4.34 15.20
CA ILE A 48 8.01 -4.54 14.83
C ILE A 48 7.21 -3.25 15.01
N MET A 49 7.44 -2.50 16.08
CA MET A 49 6.75 -1.22 16.30
C MET A 49 7.08 -0.19 15.21
N ILE A 50 8.36 -0.07 14.83
CA ILE A 50 8.77 0.82 13.73
C ILE A 50 8.10 0.42 12.42
N GLN A 51 8.15 -0.87 12.07
CA GLN A 51 7.52 -1.37 10.84
C GLN A 51 6.00 -1.19 10.83
N LEU A 52 5.35 -1.35 11.99
CA LEU A 52 3.92 -1.12 12.13
C LEU A 52 3.55 0.35 11.88
N ASP A 53 4.34 1.29 12.39
CA ASP A 53 4.10 2.71 12.19
C ASP A 53 4.36 3.15 10.74
N LEU A 54 5.38 2.59 10.08
CA LEU A 54 5.61 2.76 8.65
C LEU A 54 4.46 2.19 7.80
N ALA A 55 3.94 1.01 8.15
CA ALA A 55 2.80 0.42 7.45
C ALA A 55 1.53 1.27 7.60
N LYS A 56 1.29 1.84 8.80
CA LYS A 56 0.16 2.75 9.04
C LYS A 56 0.29 4.04 8.23
N SER A 57 1.47 4.64 8.17
CA SER A 57 1.68 5.87 7.39
C SER A 57 1.51 5.61 5.89
N ALA A 58 2.07 4.53 5.37
CA ALA A 58 1.87 4.10 3.98
C ALA A 58 0.39 3.83 3.67
N GLY A 59 -0.34 3.20 4.59
CA GLY A 59 -1.78 2.98 4.47
C GLY A 59 -2.57 4.30 4.34
N LYS A 60 -2.24 5.31 5.15
CA LYS A 60 -2.84 6.65 5.06
C LYS A 60 -2.53 7.34 3.73
N THR A 61 -1.28 7.25 3.26
CA THR A 61 -0.90 7.79 1.94
C THR A 61 -1.67 7.09 0.82
N HIS A 62 -1.84 5.77 0.90
CA HIS A 62 -2.60 5.02 -0.10
C HIS A 62 -4.08 5.44 -0.13
N THR A 63 -4.73 5.62 1.02
CA THR A 63 -6.11 6.09 1.08
C THR A 63 -6.26 7.49 0.47
N TYR A 64 -5.35 8.41 0.80
CA TYR A 64 -5.36 9.76 0.24
C TYR A 64 -5.19 9.76 -1.29
N LEU A 65 -4.19 9.04 -1.81
CA LEU A 65 -3.98 8.93 -3.26
C LEU A 65 -5.17 8.31 -3.99
N LYS A 66 -5.85 7.34 -3.37
CA LYS A 66 -7.05 6.73 -3.93
C LYS A 66 -8.21 7.73 -4.06
N GLU A 67 -8.38 8.61 -3.09
CA GLU A 67 -9.38 9.69 -3.12
C GLU A 67 -9.06 10.68 -4.24
N GLU A 68 -7.82 11.16 -4.32
CA GLU A 68 -7.35 12.06 -5.40
C GLU A 68 -7.53 11.44 -6.79
N MET A 69 -7.23 10.14 -6.97
CA MET A 69 -7.46 9.45 -8.25
C MET A 69 -8.93 9.43 -8.65
N ASN A 70 -9.84 9.21 -7.70
CA ASN A 70 -11.28 9.25 -7.97
C ASN A 70 -11.74 10.66 -8.37
N GLU A 71 -11.22 11.70 -7.70
CA GLU A 71 -11.53 13.09 -8.04
C GLU A 71 -11.05 13.45 -9.45
N ILE A 72 -9.83 13.05 -9.80
CA ILE A 72 -9.29 13.23 -11.15
C ILE A 72 -10.16 12.51 -12.18
N GLU A 73 -10.52 11.25 -11.95
CA GLU A 73 -11.35 10.47 -12.87
C GLU A 73 -12.72 11.14 -13.09
N ASN A 74 -13.36 11.61 -12.02
CA ASN A 74 -14.64 12.31 -12.10
C ASN A 74 -14.51 13.64 -12.86
N CYS A 75 -13.44 14.40 -12.60
CA CYS A 75 -13.16 15.65 -13.31
C CYS A 75 -12.92 15.41 -14.81
N THR A 76 -12.15 14.36 -15.16
CA THR A 76 -11.92 13.96 -16.55
C THR A 76 -13.23 13.60 -17.24
N LYS A 77 -14.07 12.76 -16.63
CA LYS A 77 -15.40 12.40 -17.18
C LYS A 77 -16.26 13.63 -17.42
N ALA A 78 -16.35 14.54 -16.43
CA ALA A 78 -17.12 15.76 -16.56
C ALA A 78 -16.59 16.68 -17.67
N THR A 79 -15.27 16.75 -17.84
CA THR A 79 -14.63 17.57 -18.88
C THR A 79 -14.90 17.00 -20.27
N VAL A 80 -14.78 15.68 -20.45
CA VAL A 80 -15.12 14.99 -21.71
C VAL A 80 -16.57 15.25 -22.09
N GLU A 81 -17.50 15.11 -21.13
CA GLU A 81 -18.91 15.33 -21.36
C GLU A 81 -19.23 16.79 -21.72
N LYS A 82 -18.57 17.75 -21.06
CA LYS A 82 -18.68 19.18 -21.43
C LYS A 82 -18.21 19.43 -22.85
N ILE A 83 -17.05 18.89 -23.25
CA ILE A 83 -16.53 19.03 -24.62
C ILE A 83 -17.55 18.50 -25.62
N ARG A 84 -18.04 17.27 -25.40
CA ARG A 84 -19.03 16.62 -26.27
C ARG A 84 -20.28 17.48 -26.43
N ASN A 85 -20.84 17.96 -25.32
CA ASN A 85 -22.05 18.77 -25.34
C ASN A 85 -21.84 20.14 -26.01
N THR A 86 -20.70 20.78 -25.77
CA THR A 86 -20.34 22.03 -26.45
C THR A 86 -20.20 21.82 -27.95
N THR A 87 -19.50 20.77 -28.39
CA THR A 87 -19.35 20.44 -29.81
C THR A 87 -20.71 20.18 -30.46
N GLN A 88 -21.58 19.38 -29.83
CA GLN A 88 -22.91 19.10 -30.35
C GLN A 88 -23.78 20.36 -30.46
N SER A 89 -23.68 21.26 -29.47
CA SER A 89 -24.40 22.54 -29.49
C SER A 89 -23.95 23.43 -30.66
N ILE A 90 -22.64 23.48 -30.93
CA ILE A 90 -22.09 24.25 -32.05
C ILE A 90 -22.55 23.67 -33.39
N ILE A 91 -22.49 22.34 -33.55
CA ILE A 91 -22.98 21.66 -34.76
C ILE A 91 -24.46 22.01 -35.01
N GLY A 92 -25.30 21.91 -33.98
CA GLY A 92 -26.72 22.23 -34.11
C GLY A 92 -26.96 23.68 -34.54
N LYS A 93 -26.20 24.63 -34.00
CA LYS A 93 -26.28 26.04 -34.41
C LYS A 93 -25.85 26.24 -35.86
N LEU A 94 -24.78 25.59 -36.31
CA LEU A 94 -24.31 25.70 -37.69
C LEU A 94 -25.35 25.16 -38.68
N GLN A 95 -25.97 24.01 -38.37
CA GLN A 95 -27.04 23.43 -39.19
C GLN A 95 -28.28 24.33 -39.28
N GLN A 96 -28.65 25.00 -38.17
CA GLN A 96 -29.75 25.98 -38.17
C GLN A 96 -29.43 27.20 -39.04
N PHE A 97 -28.20 27.71 -38.97
CA PHE A 97 -27.76 28.81 -39.83
C PHE A 97 -27.75 28.43 -41.30
N GLU A 98 -27.25 27.23 -41.63
CA GLU A 98 -27.27 26.69 -42.99
C GLU A 98 -28.69 26.65 -43.55
N GLN A 99 -29.63 26.01 -42.84
CA GLN A 99 -31.04 25.92 -43.27
C GLN A 99 -31.68 27.29 -43.52
N LYS A 100 -31.42 28.25 -42.64
CA LYS A 100 -31.96 29.61 -42.78
C LYS A 100 -31.44 30.29 -44.06
N LEU A 101 -30.14 30.25 -44.30
CA LEU A 101 -29.54 30.88 -45.48
C LEU A 101 -29.98 30.21 -46.78
N THR A 102 -30.14 28.88 -46.80
CA THR A 102 -30.63 28.16 -47.98
C THR A 102 -32.08 28.53 -48.30
N SER A 103 -32.96 28.62 -47.29
CA SER A 103 -34.35 29.04 -47.52
C SER A 103 -34.49 30.45 -48.08
N GLU A 104 -33.57 31.37 -47.76
CA GLU A 104 -33.60 32.75 -48.27
C GLU A 104 -33.24 32.86 -49.77
N VAL A 105 -32.66 31.81 -50.37
CA VAL A 105 -32.26 31.77 -51.79
C VAL A 105 -33.21 30.92 -52.65
N GLU A 106 -33.97 30.01 -52.02
CA GLU A 106 -34.95 29.15 -52.70
C GLU A 106 -36.32 29.82 -52.93
N ASP A 107 -36.57 30.98 -52.29
CA ASP A 107 -37.72 31.88 -52.51
C ASP A 107 -37.43 32.95 -53.58
#